data_AF-X5WYS7-F1
#
_entry.id   AF-X5WYS7-F1
#
_cell.length_a   1.000
_cell.length_b   1.000
_cell.length_c   1.000
_cell.angle_alpha   90.00
_cell.angle_beta   90.00
_cell.angle_gamma   90.00
#
_symmetry.space_group_name_H-M   'P 1'
#
loop_
_entity.id
_entity.type
_entity.pdbx_description
1 polymer ?
#
loop_
_entity_poly.entity_id
_entity_poly.type
_entity_poly.pdbx_seq_one_letter_code
_entity_poly.pdbx_strand_id
1 'polypeptide(L)'
;MPVVVGGAGLGVETSFWYYSSLKLQAVADAAAYAGALEKVAGSDNPPIIAAATQSATSNNFATPGTIQVNTPPLSGPNTAKKAVEVIVKQNLDRYFTAIFNQAPVAEQARAVALINDASKACVLALSPSASQAALFSGNTTVNLTGCSVMSDSIASDAIKTQGSAVLKADCLITVGGMVLNNP
;
A
#
# COMPACT_ATOMS: atom_id res chain seq x y z
N MET A 1 -34.52 32.67 12.14
CA MET A 1 -33.20 32.77 11.49
C MET A 1 -32.07 32.04 12.22
N PRO A 2 -32.01 31.94 13.57
CA PRO A 2 -30.92 31.22 14.26
C PRO A 2 -30.82 29.73 13.90
N VAL A 3 -31.97 29.07 13.72
CA VAL A 3 -32.05 27.63 13.39
C VAL A 3 -31.49 27.32 12.00
N VAL A 4 -31.73 28.18 11.02
CA VAL A 4 -31.24 27.98 9.63
C VAL A 4 -29.73 28.17 9.56
N VAL A 5 -29.20 29.19 10.25
CA VAL A 5 -27.75 29.44 10.33
C VAL A 5 -27.04 28.31 11.09
N GLY A 6 -27.62 27.84 12.20
CA GLY A 6 -27.09 26.69 12.94
C GLY A 6 -27.08 25.40 12.13
N GLY A 7 -28.15 25.14 11.37
CA GLY A 7 -28.24 23.98 10.48
C GLY A 7 -27.23 24.02 9.33
N ALA A 8 -27.03 25.19 8.71
CA ALA A 8 -26.02 25.36 7.66
C ALA A 8 -24.60 25.19 8.20
N GLY A 9 -24.29 25.75 9.38
CA GLY A 9 -22.99 25.59 10.04
C GLY A 9 -22.67 24.12 10.36
N LEU A 10 -23.66 23.37 10.87
CA LEU A 10 -23.52 21.93 11.10
C LEU A 10 -23.29 21.16 9.79
N GLY A 11 -23.99 21.51 8.71
CA GLY A 11 -23.84 20.86 7.41
C GLY A 11 -22.45 21.05 6.79
N VAL A 12 -21.90 22.26 6.85
CA VAL A 12 -20.54 22.54 6.36
C VAL A 12 -19.50 21.80 7.20
N GLU A 13 -19.65 21.83 8.52
CA GLU A 13 -18.68 21.21 9.42
C GLU A 13 -18.68 19.68 9.34
N THR A 14 -19.85 19.05 9.24
CA THR A 14 -19.95 17.60 9.01
C THR A 14 -19.35 17.19 7.67
N SER A 15 -19.50 18.04 6.63
CA SER A 15 -18.85 17.83 5.34
C SER A 15 -17.32 17.90 5.46
N PHE A 16 -16.81 18.83 6.27
CA PHE A 16 -15.38 18.94 6.56
C PHE A 16 -14.85 17.72 7.33
N TRP A 17 -15.57 17.26 8.36
CA TRP A 17 -15.21 16.04 9.08
C TRP A 17 -15.15 14.83 8.15
N TYR A 18 -16.20 14.63 7.33
CA TYR A 18 -16.23 13.53 6.38
C TYR A 18 -15.07 13.57 5.38
N TYR A 19 -14.76 14.74 4.83
CA TYR A 19 -13.60 14.93 3.95
C TYR A 19 -12.27 14.59 4.66
N SER A 20 -12.15 14.96 5.94
CA SER A 20 -10.99 14.63 6.77
C SER A 20 -10.88 13.12 7.02
N SER A 21 -11.99 12.44 7.31
CA SER A 21 -12.03 10.98 7.48
C SER A 21 -11.60 10.24 6.20
N LEU A 22 -12.01 10.72 5.02
CA LEU A 22 -11.56 10.14 3.74
C LEU A 22 -10.05 10.30 3.52
N LYS A 23 -9.49 11.46 3.85
CA LYS A 23 -8.04 11.68 3.81
C LYS A 23 -7.29 10.77 4.76
N LEU A 24 -7.77 10.63 6.00
CA LEU A 24 -7.19 9.72 6.98
C LEU A 24 -7.18 8.27 6.50
N GLN A 25 -8.28 7.82 5.88
CA GLN A 25 -8.35 6.47 5.34
C GLN A 25 -7.34 6.26 4.21
N ALA A 26 -7.21 7.23 3.30
CA ALA A 26 -6.20 7.17 2.23
C ALA A 26 -4.77 7.08 2.78
N VAL A 27 -4.46 7.86 3.83
CA VAL A 27 -3.17 7.78 4.55
C VAL A 27 -2.97 6.40 5.16
N ALA A 28 -3.98 5.86 5.85
CA ALA A 28 -3.90 4.56 6.50
C ALA A 28 -3.66 3.44 5.48
N ASP A 29 -4.38 3.46 4.35
CA ASP A 29 -4.25 2.47 3.27
C ASP A 29 -2.85 2.53 2.64
N ALA A 30 -2.34 3.72 2.33
CA ALA A 30 -1.00 3.92 1.80
C ALA A 30 0.10 3.47 2.78
N ALA A 31 -0.07 3.74 4.08
CA ALA A 31 0.86 3.32 5.12
C ALA A 31 0.84 1.80 5.34
N ALA A 32 -0.33 1.18 5.38
CA ALA A 32 -0.48 -0.27 5.51
C ALA A 32 0.14 -0.99 4.31
N TYR A 33 -0.05 -0.47 3.10
CA TYR A 33 0.57 -1.01 1.89
C TYR A 33 2.10 -0.92 1.93
N ALA A 34 2.66 0.24 2.28
CA ALA A 34 4.11 0.41 2.40
C ALA A 34 4.73 -0.54 3.45
N GLY A 35 4.11 -0.66 4.62
CA GLY A 35 4.58 -1.62 5.63
C GLY A 35 4.44 -3.07 5.17
N ALA A 36 3.41 -3.41 4.38
CA ALA A 36 3.25 -4.74 3.82
C ALA A 36 4.35 -5.09 2.79
N LEU A 37 4.82 -4.13 2.00
CA LEU A 37 5.95 -4.34 1.09
C LEU A 37 7.22 -4.73 1.86
N GLU A 38 7.54 -4.04 2.95
CA GLU A 38 8.66 -4.41 3.83
C GLU A 38 8.47 -5.81 4.44
N LYS A 39 7.25 -6.14 4.85
CA LYS A 39 6.95 -7.48 5.39
C LYS A 39 7.10 -8.58 4.33
N VAL A 40 6.73 -8.30 3.08
CA VAL A 40 6.93 -9.21 1.94
C VAL A 40 8.42 -9.36 1.61
N ALA A 41 9.21 -8.29 1.73
CA ALA A 41 10.66 -8.32 1.55
C ALA A 41 11.40 -9.14 2.64
N GLY A 42 10.70 -9.55 3.70
CA GLY A 42 11.27 -10.32 4.81
C GLY A 42 11.84 -9.48 5.94
N SER A 43 11.56 -8.17 5.96
CA SER A 43 12.01 -7.26 7.02
C SER A 43 11.35 -7.56 8.38
N ASP A 44 12.07 -7.26 9.46
CA ASP A 44 11.54 -7.26 10.82
C ASP A 44 10.63 -6.06 11.10
N ASN A 45 10.00 -6.02 12.28
CA ASN A 45 9.05 -4.97 12.65
C ASN A 45 9.61 -3.53 12.57
N PRO A 46 10.87 -3.21 12.96
CA PRO A 46 11.34 -1.82 12.93
C PRO A 46 11.35 -1.19 11.52
N PRO A 47 11.90 -1.85 10.46
CA PRO A 47 11.77 -1.35 9.09
C PRO A 47 10.33 -1.20 8.60
N ILE A 48 9.43 -2.13 8.97
CA ILE A 48 8.00 -2.07 8.59
C ILE A 48 7.35 -0.82 9.18
N ILE A 49 7.59 -0.55 10.46
CA ILE A 49 7.04 0.62 11.15
C ILE A 49 7.61 1.90 10.51
N ALA A 50 8.90 1.91 10.19
CA ALA A 50 9.56 3.05 9.54
C ALA A 50 8.96 3.33 8.14
N ALA A 51 8.78 2.33 7.30
CA ALA A 51 8.20 2.48 5.96
C ALA A 51 6.73 2.92 6.01
N ALA A 52 5.92 2.33 6.89
CA ALA A 52 4.53 2.75 7.09
C ALA A 52 4.44 4.19 7.61
N THR A 53 5.30 4.57 8.55
CA THR A 53 5.37 5.94 9.09
C THR A 53 5.81 6.94 8.01
N GLN A 54 6.82 6.59 7.22
CA GLN A 54 7.30 7.44 6.12
C GLN A 54 6.24 7.63 5.03
N SER A 55 5.50 6.57 4.70
CA SER A 55 4.36 6.66 3.78
C SER A 55 3.28 7.59 4.32
N ALA A 56 2.93 7.47 5.60
CA ALA A 56 1.95 8.36 6.23
C ALA A 56 2.41 9.83 6.23
N THR A 57 3.66 10.12 6.58
CA THR A 57 4.20 11.50 6.62
C THR A 57 4.32 12.10 5.22
N SER A 58 4.67 11.32 4.20
CA SER A 58 4.67 11.78 2.80
C SER A 58 3.26 12.11 2.28
N ASN A 59 2.22 11.50 2.85
CA ASN A 59 0.82 11.85 2.61
C ASN A 59 0.31 13.00 3.49
N ASN A 60 1.21 13.84 4.01
CA ASN A 60 0.93 14.99 4.87
C ASN A 60 0.24 14.64 6.20
N PHE A 61 0.39 13.41 6.68
CA PHE A 61 -0.05 13.05 8.03
C PHE A 61 1.06 13.38 9.03
N ALA A 62 0.85 14.42 9.82
CA ALA A 62 1.82 14.93 10.78
C ALA A 62 1.19 15.10 12.17
N THR A 63 2.03 15.45 13.15
CA THR A 63 1.59 15.77 14.51
C THR A 63 0.54 16.90 14.48
N PRO A 64 -0.50 16.84 15.34
CA PRO A 64 -0.66 16.00 16.53
C PRO A 64 -1.25 14.60 16.29
N GLY A 65 -1.32 14.12 15.04
CA GLY A 65 -1.78 12.77 14.74
C GLY A 65 -0.87 11.67 15.30
N THR A 66 -1.43 10.51 15.62
CA THR A 66 -0.68 9.31 16.03
C THR A 66 -0.81 8.22 14.97
N ILE A 67 0.29 7.53 14.70
CA ILE A 67 0.36 6.38 13.78
C ILE A 67 0.72 5.17 14.63
N GLN A 68 -0.11 4.13 14.57
CA GLN A 68 0.19 2.84 15.18
C GLN A 68 0.21 1.77 14.09
N VAL A 69 1.31 1.01 14.05
CA VAL A 69 1.52 -0.06 13.07
C VAL A 69 1.61 -1.38 13.83
N ASN A 70 0.84 -2.39 13.45
CA ASN A 70 0.80 -3.69 14.09
C ASN A 70 1.00 -4.83 13.07
N THR A 71 1.91 -5.75 13.40
CA THR A 71 2.24 -6.93 12.59
C THR A 71 2.48 -8.14 13.51
N PRO A 72 1.47 -9.01 13.73
CA PRO A 72 0.17 -9.09 13.05
C PRO A 72 -0.88 -8.06 13.57
N PRO A 73 -2.03 -7.89 12.86
CA PRO A 73 -3.12 -7.02 13.30
C PRO A 73 -3.63 -7.36 14.71
N LEU A 74 -4.01 -6.34 15.50
CA LEU A 74 -4.50 -6.54 16.88
C LEU A 74 -5.98 -6.93 16.97
N SER A 75 -6.77 -6.62 15.94
CA SER A 75 -8.23 -6.83 15.96
C SER A 75 -8.81 -7.19 14.58
N GLY A 76 -10.05 -7.68 14.57
CA GLY A 76 -10.78 -8.03 13.34
C GLY A 76 -10.44 -9.40 12.76
N PRO A 77 -10.86 -9.70 11.52
CA PRO A 77 -10.79 -11.05 10.94
C PRO A 77 -9.39 -11.52 10.53
N ASN A 78 -8.39 -10.64 10.59
CA ASN A 78 -7.06 -10.87 10.02
C ASN A 78 -5.93 -10.94 11.08
N THR A 79 -6.26 -11.09 12.37
CA THR A 79 -5.29 -11.14 13.49
C THR A 79 -4.31 -12.32 13.43
N ALA A 80 -4.69 -13.42 12.77
CA ALA A 80 -3.85 -14.61 12.60
C ALA A 80 -3.16 -14.68 11.22
N LYS A 81 -3.31 -13.67 10.36
CA LYS A 81 -2.80 -13.69 8.98
C LYS A 81 -1.51 -12.88 8.85
N LYS A 82 -0.73 -13.18 7.81
CA LYS A 82 0.37 -12.32 7.35
C LYS A 82 -0.25 -11.01 6.84
N ALA A 83 -0.27 -10.00 7.70
CA ALA A 83 -0.88 -8.71 7.39
C ALA A 83 -0.23 -7.59 8.19
N VAL A 84 -0.32 -6.38 7.67
CA VAL A 84 0.11 -5.15 8.32
C VAL A 84 -1.11 -4.30 8.59
N GLU A 85 -1.36 -3.99 9.86
CA GLU A 85 -2.42 -3.07 10.28
C GLU A 85 -1.82 -1.71 10.57
N VAL A 86 -2.42 -0.66 10.03
CA VAL A 86 -2.10 0.73 10.38
C VAL A 86 -3.35 1.42 10.88
N ILE A 87 -3.21 2.06 12.04
CA ILE A 87 -4.25 2.85 12.68
C ILE A 87 -3.71 4.26 12.80
N VAL A 88 -4.38 5.21 12.17
CA VAL A 88 -4.08 6.64 12.30
C VAL A 88 -5.19 7.31 13.09
N LYS A 89 -4.81 8.20 14.01
CA LYS A 89 -5.74 8.98 14.84
C LYS A 89 -5.37 10.44 14.81
N GLN A 90 -6.35 11.32 14.70
CA GLN A 90 -6.18 12.76 14.85
C GLN A 90 -7.38 13.36 15.56
N ASN A 91 -7.16 14.47 16.26
CA ASN A 91 -8.24 15.25 16.83
C ASN A 91 -8.49 16.46 15.93
N LEU A 92 -9.73 16.63 15.48
CA LEU A 92 -10.17 17.80 14.73
C LEU A 92 -10.83 18.80 15.65
N ASP A 93 -10.45 20.07 15.49
CA ASP A 93 -11.12 21.15 16.16
C ASP A 93 -12.53 21.36 15.60
N ARG A 94 -13.43 21.84 16.46
CA ARG A 94 -14.77 22.28 16.08
C ARG A 94 -14.73 23.78 15.80
N TYR A 95 -15.33 24.22 14.70
CA TYR A 95 -15.50 25.62 14.34
C TYR A 95 -16.94 26.07 14.63
N PHE A 96 -17.91 25.59 13.84
CA PHE A 96 -19.28 26.08 13.93
C PHE A 96 -20.06 25.45 15.09
N THR A 97 -19.81 24.17 15.39
CA THR A 97 -20.46 23.44 16.48
C THR A 97 -19.80 23.68 17.84
N ALA A 98 -18.70 24.45 17.89
CA ALA A 98 -18.02 24.83 19.14
C ALA A 98 -18.96 25.54 20.15
N ILE A 99 -20.00 26.21 19.65
CA ILE A 99 -21.02 26.86 20.48
C ILE A 99 -21.87 25.87 21.29
N PHE A 100 -21.96 24.61 20.85
CA PHE A 100 -22.74 23.55 21.51
C PHE A 100 -21.84 22.61 22.32
N ASN A 101 -20.64 22.32 21.82
CA ASN A 101 -19.67 21.46 22.48
C ASN A 101 -18.25 21.86 22.07
N GLN A 102 -17.36 22.03 23.05
CA GLN A 102 -15.96 22.42 22.82
C GLN A 102 -14.99 21.22 22.76
N ALA A 103 -15.47 19.99 23.02
CA ALA A 103 -14.62 18.81 22.94
C ALA A 103 -14.19 18.54 21.48
N PRO A 104 -12.89 18.33 21.21
CA PRO A 104 -12.40 17.96 19.89
C PRO A 104 -13.07 16.70 19.35
N VAL A 105 -13.18 16.60 18.03
CA VAL A 105 -13.70 15.40 17.37
C VAL A 105 -12.54 14.45 17.11
N ALA A 106 -12.53 13.32 17.82
CA ALA A 106 -11.54 12.27 17.62
C ALA A 106 -11.88 11.47 16.35
N GLU A 107 -11.04 11.58 15.34
CA GLU A 107 -11.14 10.83 14.09
C GLU A 107 -10.11 9.70 14.07
N GLN A 108 -10.52 8.54 13.58
CA GLN A 108 -9.69 7.36 13.46
C GLN A 108 -9.93 6.68 12.12
N ALA A 109 -8.84 6.34 11.44
CA ALA A 109 -8.87 5.44 10.29
C ALA A 109 -8.03 4.20 10.55
N ARG A 110 -8.48 3.08 9.99
CA ARG A 110 -7.83 1.78 10.13
C ARG A 110 -7.76 1.11 8.76
N ALA A 111 -6.55 0.67 8.42
CA ALA A 111 -6.29 -0.09 7.22
C ALA A 111 -5.55 -1.38 7.56
N VAL A 112 -5.82 -2.45 6.80
CA VAL A 112 -5.13 -3.72 6.94
C VAL A 112 -4.71 -4.21 5.56
N ALA A 113 -3.41 -4.22 5.31
CA ALA A 113 -2.84 -4.80 4.10
C ALA A 113 -2.61 -6.30 4.33
N LEU A 114 -3.42 -7.11 3.65
CA LEU A 114 -3.28 -8.57 3.63
C LEU A 114 -2.17 -8.96 2.66
N ILE A 115 -1.25 -9.79 3.15
CA ILE A 115 -0.19 -10.36 2.32
C ILE A 115 -0.63 -11.77 1.97
N ASN A 116 -1.01 -11.95 0.72
CA ASN A 116 -1.15 -13.27 0.14
C ASN A 116 0.23 -13.65 -0.40
N ASP A 117 0.69 -14.86 -0.07
CA ASP A 117 1.93 -15.37 -0.67
C ASP A 117 1.77 -15.31 -2.20
N ALA A 118 2.72 -14.64 -2.87
CA ALA A 118 2.73 -14.55 -4.31
C ALA A 118 2.72 -15.98 -4.90
N SER A 119 1.96 -16.18 -5.98
CA SER A 119 1.97 -17.41 -6.76
C SER A 119 3.42 -17.88 -6.94
N LYS A 120 3.66 -19.19 -6.77
CA LYS A 120 5.00 -19.80 -6.83
C LYS A 120 5.82 -19.15 -7.96
N ALA A 121 7.04 -18.69 -7.68
CA ALA A 121 7.92 -18.24 -8.75
C ALA A 121 8.38 -19.49 -9.53
N CYS A 122 7.92 -19.65 -10.77
CA CYS A 122 8.41 -20.73 -11.65
C CYS A 122 9.82 -20.43 -12.16
N VAL A 123 10.12 -19.14 -12.32
CA VAL A 123 11.43 -18.63 -12.72
C VAL A 123 11.75 -17.47 -11.79
N LEU A 124 12.86 -17.56 -11.06
CA LEU A 124 13.36 -16.51 -10.19
C LEU A 124 14.82 -16.21 -10.53
N ALA A 125 15.08 -15.03 -11.08
CA ALA A 125 16.42 -14.56 -11.38
C ALA A 125 16.96 -13.73 -10.20
N LEU A 126 17.87 -14.32 -9.42
CA LEU A 126 18.38 -13.76 -8.16
C LEU A 126 19.50 -12.70 -8.33
N SER A 127 19.96 -12.44 -9.55
CA SER A 127 21.08 -11.51 -9.77
C SER A 127 20.62 -10.07 -9.54
N PRO A 128 21.25 -9.28 -8.65
CA PRO A 128 20.78 -7.93 -8.32
C PRO A 128 20.96 -6.88 -9.42
N SER A 129 21.82 -7.13 -10.40
CA SER A 129 22.20 -6.13 -11.42
C SER A 129 22.44 -6.69 -12.83
N ALA A 130 22.21 -7.98 -13.06
CA ALA A 130 22.39 -8.56 -14.38
C ALA A 130 21.37 -7.98 -15.38
N SER A 131 21.88 -7.46 -16.49
CA SER A 131 21.05 -7.20 -17.67
C SER A 131 20.52 -8.52 -18.22
N GLN A 132 19.27 -8.55 -18.67
CA GLN A 132 18.61 -9.76 -19.19
C GLN A 132 18.60 -10.93 -18.20
N ALA A 133 18.44 -10.64 -16.89
CA ALA A 133 18.48 -11.64 -15.82
C ALA A 133 17.51 -12.82 -16.04
N ALA A 134 16.33 -12.55 -16.63
CA ALA A 134 15.43 -13.56 -17.19
C ALA A 134 15.21 -13.31 -18.69
N LEU A 135 15.96 -14.02 -19.53
CA LEU A 135 15.90 -13.91 -20.99
C LEU A 135 15.09 -15.06 -21.62
N PHE A 136 14.02 -14.71 -22.34
CA PHE A 136 13.28 -15.60 -23.21
C PHE A 136 13.56 -15.20 -24.66
N SER A 137 14.25 -16.04 -25.43
CA SER A 137 14.75 -15.70 -26.77
C SER A 137 14.42 -16.78 -27.80
N GLY A 138 14.50 -16.41 -29.08
CA GLY A 138 14.34 -17.33 -30.20
C GLY A 138 12.89 -17.41 -30.67
N ASN A 139 12.38 -18.62 -30.87
CA ASN A 139 11.01 -18.89 -31.31
C ASN A 139 10.31 -19.87 -30.34
N THR A 140 10.46 -19.60 -29.04
CA THR A 140 9.97 -20.48 -27.97
C THR A 140 8.65 -19.97 -27.42
N THR A 141 7.71 -20.87 -27.13
CA THR A 141 6.49 -20.53 -26.38
C THR A 141 6.61 -21.11 -24.98
N VAL A 142 6.65 -20.25 -23.97
CA VAL A 142 6.73 -20.63 -22.56
C VAL A 142 5.40 -20.30 -21.91
N ASN A 143 4.68 -21.34 -21.44
CA ASN A 143 3.40 -21.20 -20.77
C ASN A 143 3.53 -21.66 -19.32
N LEU A 144 3.47 -20.70 -18.40
CA LEU A 144 3.56 -20.87 -16.95
C LEU A 144 2.17 -20.62 -16.37
N THR A 145 1.51 -21.69 -15.91
CA THR A 145 0.15 -21.60 -15.36
C THR A 145 0.19 -21.76 -13.85
N GLY A 146 -0.39 -20.81 -13.11
CA GLY A 146 -0.37 -20.84 -11.64
C GLY A 146 0.95 -20.36 -11.03
N CYS A 147 1.83 -19.73 -11.83
CA CYS A 147 3.13 -19.26 -11.38
C CYS A 147 3.63 -18.02 -12.12
N SER A 148 4.51 -17.29 -11.43
CA SER A 148 5.05 -16.00 -11.89
C SER A 148 6.50 -16.11 -12.33
N VAL A 149 6.95 -15.16 -13.16
CA VAL A 149 8.38 -14.92 -13.42
C VAL A 149 8.83 -13.73 -12.59
N MET A 150 9.90 -13.90 -11.82
CA MET A 150 10.42 -12.89 -10.90
C MET A 150 11.90 -12.59 -11.20
N SER A 151 12.31 -11.34 -11.07
CA SER A 151 13.72 -10.93 -11.20
C SER A 151 14.11 -9.86 -10.19
N ASP A 152 15.18 -10.15 -9.43
CA ASP A 152 15.77 -9.26 -8.43
C ASP A 152 16.72 -8.22 -9.06
N SER A 153 16.90 -8.25 -10.38
CA SER A 153 17.80 -7.33 -11.07
C SER A 153 17.19 -5.94 -11.20
N ILE A 154 17.99 -4.91 -10.89
CA ILE A 154 17.63 -3.49 -11.10
C ILE A 154 17.84 -3.01 -12.55
N ALA A 155 18.34 -3.87 -13.44
CA ALA A 155 18.60 -3.51 -14.83
C ALA A 155 17.30 -3.15 -15.56
N SER A 156 17.35 -2.20 -16.52
CA SER A 156 16.18 -1.76 -17.29
C SER A 156 15.58 -2.86 -18.18
N ASP A 157 16.29 -3.98 -18.37
CA ASP A 157 15.85 -5.16 -19.10
C ASP A 157 15.99 -6.46 -18.29
N ALA A 158 15.73 -6.38 -16.98
CA ALA A 158 15.78 -7.50 -16.05
C ALA A 158 14.95 -8.71 -16.50
N ILE A 159 13.74 -8.48 -17.02
CA ILE A 159 12.97 -9.50 -17.77
C ILE A 159 12.93 -9.08 -19.23
N LYS A 160 13.40 -9.94 -20.12
CA LYS A 160 13.40 -9.66 -21.56
C LYS A 160 12.89 -10.83 -22.36
N THR A 161 11.94 -10.55 -23.24
CA THR A 161 11.53 -11.46 -24.30
C THR A 161 12.04 -10.91 -25.63
N GLN A 162 12.70 -11.71 -26.47
CA GLN A 162 13.21 -11.29 -27.78
C GLN A 162 12.97 -12.35 -28.86
N GLY A 163 12.98 -11.93 -30.13
CA GLY A 163 12.65 -12.81 -31.25
C GLY A 163 11.15 -13.08 -31.32
N SER A 164 10.76 -14.27 -31.76
CA SER A 164 9.36 -14.72 -31.81
C SER A 164 8.94 -15.47 -30.54
N ALA A 165 9.67 -15.28 -29.42
CA ALA A 165 9.36 -15.95 -28.17
C ALA A 165 8.07 -15.38 -27.54
N VAL A 166 7.18 -16.26 -27.09
CA VAL A 166 5.92 -15.90 -26.42
C VAL A 166 5.99 -16.37 -24.97
N LEU A 167 5.88 -15.42 -24.03
CA LEU A 167 5.83 -15.69 -22.60
C LEU A 167 4.41 -15.50 -22.09
N LYS A 168 3.80 -16.58 -21.59
CA LYS A 168 2.54 -16.55 -20.84
C LYS A 168 2.83 -16.94 -19.40
N ALA A 169 2.53 -16.05 -18.47
CA ALA A 169 2.65 -16.26 -17.03
C ALA A 169 1.50 -15.53 -16.33
N ASP A 170 1.18 -15.92 -15.11
CA ASP A 170 0.11 -15.25 -14.33
C ASP A 170 0.52 -13.80 -13.98
N CYS A 171 1.80 -13.59 -13.68
CA CYS A 171 2.36 -12.27 -13.39
C CYS A 171 3.87 -12.23 -13.70
N LEU A 172 4.37 -11.02 -14.00
CA LEU A 172 5.79 -10.72 -14.16
C LEU A 172 6.18 -9.69 -13.10
N ILE A 173 7.16 -10.01 -12.26
CA ILE A 173 7.59 -9.15 -11.13
C ILE A 173 9.08 -8.87 -11.29
N THR A 174 9.47 -7.60 -11.28
CA THR A 174 10.88 -7.23 -11.34
C THR A 174 11.17 -5.98 -10.53
N VAL A 175 12.39 -5.90 -9.97
CA VAL A 175 12.90 -4.69 -9.31
C VAL A 175 13.30 -3.63 -10.35
N GLY A 176 13.81 -4.07 -11.49
CA GLY A 176 14.25 -3.24 -12.61
C GLY A 176 13.15 -3.02 -13.66
N GLY A 177 13.55 -3.00 -14.93
CA GLY A 177 12.66 -2.85 -16.07
C GLY A 177 12.40 -4.17 -16.82
N MET A 178 11.43 -4.13 -17.72
CA MET A 178 11.06 -5.27 -18.55
C MET A 178 10.91 -4.85 -20.01
N VAL A 179 11.42 -5.69 -20.92
CA VAL A 179 11.31 -5.51 -22.37
C VAL A 179 10.54 -6.69 -22.93
N LEU A 180 9.25 -6.47 -23.17
CA LEU A 180 8.37 -7.47 -23.76
C LEU A 180 8.29 -7.24 -25.28
N ASN A 181 8.58 -8.26 -26.06
CA ASN A 181 8.38 -8.24 -27.50
C ASN A 181 6.91 -8.56 -27.70
N ASN A 182 6.13 -7.49 -27.81
CA ASN A 182 4.69 -7.57 -27.99
C ASN A 182 4.39 -8.23 -29.35
N PRO A 183 3.60 -9.32 -29.42
CA PRO A 183 2.84 -9.61 -30.62
C PRO A 183 1.75 -8.56 -30.84
#